data_AF-A0A7C2JGW1-F1
#
_entry.id   AF-A0A7C2JGW1-F1
#
_cell.length_a   1.000
_cell.length_b   1.000
_cell.length_c   1.000
_cell.angle_alpha   90.00
_cell.angle_beta   90.00
_cell.angle_gamma   90.00
#
_symmetry.space_group_name_H-M   'P 1'
#
loop_
_entity.id
_entity.type
_entity.pdbx_description
1 polymer ?
#
loop_
_entity_poly.entity_id
_entity_poly.type
_entity_poly.pdbx_seq_one_letter_code
_entity_poly.pdbx_strand_id
1 'polypeptide(L)'
;MGEIKHFLPARQAGPDLPLERYLDPLPVVLLQRYLDSYTGAGDLVLDPVAQRPALPPVAAQLDRKAIVSNFNPINTLLIETALTLPDPEQIDAATTRLGDSPKRGLPLREHIDRLYASTCGHCSNPVVAEYFLWDTQEGGPVQKQYHCPRCAQEGEFPVEDKDLRLLETVESQGIHYWYLLERLAQPHERERPLAEELLQLYTPRNLYALVNISMKIEVLFAASPLQQVLQLILLSCLDSCSKLAGAPLPRASTLRLQPPQRFVERNVWSAFEEAYRAVRRLAPAPPLDLAHSVQQLLEDKVQALVLNQPVRRVAATLPEDSVSLVIGVPQDYYRPFWTLSYLW
;
A
#
# COMPACT_ATOMS: atom_id res chain seq x y z
N MET A 1 37.49 13.00 -2.83
CA MET A 1 36.39 12.34 -3.57
C MET A 1 36.99 11.52 -4.70
N GLY A 2 36.58 10.26 -4.83
CA GLY A 2 37.02 9.35 -5.89
C GLY A 2 36.02 9.39 -7.03
N GLU A 3 36.44 9.75 -8.24
CA GLU A 3 35.53 9.84 -9.38
C GLU A 3 35.24 8.43 -9.95
N ILE A 4 33.95 8.08 -10.12
CA ILE A 4 33.54 6.81 -10.73
C ILE A 4 33.69 6.92 -12.26
N LYS A 5 34.68 6.21 -12.82
CA LYS A 5 35.02 6.24 -14.28
C LYS A 5 34.62 4.99 -15.06
N HIS A 6 33.88 4.08 -14.45
CA HIS A 6 33.51 2.81 -15.05
C HIS A 6 32.06 2.44 -14.71
N PHE A 7 31.47 1.57 -15.52
CA PHE A 7 30.12 1.07 -15.29
C PHE A 7 30.06 0.23 -14.00
N LEU A 8 29.07 0.52 -13.16
CA LEU A 8 28.77 -0.25 -11.96
C LEU A 8 27.53 -1.11 -12.21
N PRO A 9 27.64 -2.45 -12.25
CA PRO A 9 26.49 -3.30 -12.47
C PRO A 9 25.57 -3.29 -11.25
N ALA A 10 24.29 -2.99 -11.47
CA ALA A 10 23.24 -3.19 -10.47
C ALA A 10 22.99 -4.70 -10.30
N ARG A 11 23.58 -5.31 -9.27
CA ARG A 11 23.30 -6.71 -8.90
C ARG A 11 22.72 -6.73 -7.50
N GLN A 12 21.41 -6.56 -7.38
CA GLN A 12 20.56 -7.07 -6.30
C GLN A 12 19.14 -6.50 -6.47
N ALA A 13 18.14 -7.37 -6.33
CA ALA A 13 16.79 -6.94 -6.00
C ALA A 13 16.78 -6.51 -4.53
N GLY A 14 16.08 -5.42 -4.22
CA GLY A 14 15.82 -5.02 -2.84
C GLY A 14 14.85 -5.98 -2.14
N PRO A 15 14.49 -5.71 -0.87
CA PRO A 15 13.41 -6.45 -0.23
C PRO A 15 12.09 -6.27 -0.98
N ASP A 16 11.25 -7.31 -0.97
CA ASP A 16 9.94 -7.24 -1.61
C ASP A 16 9.03 -6.28 -0.84
N LEU A 17 8.78 -5.09 -1.38
CA LEU A 17 8.00 -4.04 -0.71
C LEU A 17 6.52 -4.11 -1.14
N PRO A 18 5.58 -3.75 -0.26
CA PRO A 18 4.22 -3.43 -0.68
C PRO A 18 4.24 -2.49 -1.90
N LEU A 19 3.36 -2.74 -2.87
CA LEU A 19 3.27 -1.94 -4.09
C LEU A 19 4.52 -1.95 -5.00
N GLU A 20 5.43 -2.91 -4.86
CA GLU A 20 6.68 -2.95 -5.63
C GLU A 20 6.53 -2.81 -7.15
N ARG A 21 5.42 -3.27 -7.72
CA ARG A 21 5.12 -3.09 -9.16
C ARG A 21 5.05 -1.62 -9.61
N TYR A 22 4.96 -0.67 -8.68
CA TYR A 22 4.94 0.78 -8.95
C TYR A 22 6.24 1.49 -8.55
N LEU A 23 7.22 0.78 -7.97
CA LEU A 23 8.43 1.37 -7.41
C LEU A 23 9.64 1.07 -8.28
N ASP A 24 10.36 2.11 -8.70
CA ASP A 24 11.62 1.91 -9.41
C ASP A 24 12.74 1.40 -8.49
N PRO A 25 13.61 0.51 -8.97
CA PRO A 25 14.70 -0.03 -8.16
C PRO A 25 15.76 1.03 -7.87
N LEU A 26 16.22 1.10 -6.61
CA LEU A 26 17.42 1.84 -6.20
C LEU A 26 18.43 0.86 -5.60
N PRO A 27 19.40 0.35 -6.41
CA PRO A 27 20.33 -0.68 -5.95
C PRO A 27 21.23 -0.17 -4.81
N VAL A 28 21.21 -0.84 -3.66
CA VAL A 28 21.99 -0.47 -2.46
C VAL A 28 23.49 -0.40 -2.74
N VAL A 29 24.04 -1.34 -3.53
CA VAL A 29 25.47 -1.35 -3.90
C VAL A 29 25.85 -0.09 -4.69
N LEU A 30 24.96 0.34 -5.59
CA LEU A 30 25.18 1.55 -6.38
C LEU A 30 25.16 2.77 -5.44
N LEU A 31 24.17 2.84 -4.55
CA LEU A 31 24.01 3.90 -3.57
C LEU A 31 25.25 4.04 -2.67
N GLN A 32 25.73 2.93 -2.08
CA GLN A 32 26.96 2.91 -1.27
C GLN A 32 28.16 3.48 -2.04
N ARG A 33 28.36 3.04 -3.29
CA ARG A 33 29.47 3.52 -4.13
C ARG A 33 29.40 5.01 -4.42
N TYR A 34 28.21 5.55 -4.70
CA TYR A 34 28.04 6.99 -4.90
C TYR A 34 28.33 7.78 -3.62
N LEU A 35 27.83 7.32 -2.47
CA LEU A 35 28.07 7.99 -1.20
C LEU A 35 29.57 7.97 -0.84
N ASP A 36 30.25 6.83 -0.93
CA ASP A 36 31.70 6.71 -0.67
C ASP A 36 32.54 7.62 -1.58
N SER A 37 32.12 7.76 -2.83
CA SER A 37 32.85 8.49 -3.87
C SER A 37 32.71 10.01 -3.73
N TYR A 38 31.49 10.47 -3.41
CA TYR A 38 31.08 11.86 -3.55
C TYR A 38 30.71 12.55 -2.23
N THR A 39 30.85 11.91 -1.08
CA THR A 39 30.48 12.51 0.22
C THR A 39 31.48 12.16 1.33
N GLY A 40 31.61 13.00 2.36
CA GLY A 40 32.43 12.85 3.56
C GLY A 40 31.63 12.73 4.87
N ALA A 41 32.26 12.35 5.98
CA ALA A 41 31.61 12.18 7.28
C ALA A 41 30.78 13.41 7.69
N GLY A 42 29.51 13.20 8.06
CA GLY A 42 28.56 14.24 8.42
C GLY A 42 27.86 14.93 7.24
N ASP A 43 28.27 14.67 5.99
CA ASP A 43 27.65 15.27 4.81
C ASP A 43 26.17 14.90 4.69
N LEU A 44 25.41 15.84 4.10
CA LEU A 44 23.98 15.68 3.83
C LEU A 44 23.76 15.17 2.41
N VAL A 45 22.96 14.11 2.29
CA VAL A 45 22.52 13.50 1.04
C VAL A 45 21.01 13.65 0.89
N LEU A 46 20.55 14.02 -0.30
CA LEU A 46 19.13 14.26 -0.59
C LEU A 46 18.63 13.33 -1.70
N ASP A 47 17.53 12.61 -1.42
CA ASP A 47 16.67 12.03 -2.45
C ASP A 47 15.31 12.76 -2.49
N PRO A 48 15.08 13.65 -3.46
CA PRO A 48 13.88 14.48 -3.51
C PRO A 48 12.68 13.79 -4.18
N VAL A 49 12.86 12.56 -4.67
CA VAL A 49 11.85 11.77 -5.41
C VAL A 49 11.81 10.33 -4.87
N ALA A 50 12.09 10.16 -3.58
CA ALA A 50 12.33 8.87 -2.97
C ALA A 50 11.11 7.95 -3.11
N GLN A 51 11.34 6.74 -3.60
CA GLN A 51 10.32 5.70 -3.75
C GLN A 51 10.54 4.51 -2.81
N ARG A 52 11.76 4.38 -2.26
CA ARG A 52 12.22 3.22 -1.47
C ARG A 52 13.02 3.69 -0.26
N PRO A 53 13.06 2.90 0.83
CA PRO A 53 13.73 3.27 2.08
C PRO A 53 15.26 3.08 2.05
N ALA A 54 15.89 2.95 0.88
CA ALA A 54 17.28 2.50 0.78
C ALA A 54 18.32 3.54 1.21
N LEU A 55 18.10 4.83 0.91
CA LEU A 55 19.09 5.89 1.19
C LEU A 55 19.36 6.08 2.70
N PRO A 56 18.35 6.24 3.58
CA PRO A 56 18.59 6.51 4.99
C PRO A 56 19.50 5.50 5.73
N PRO A 57 19.27 4.17 5.66
CA PRO A 57 20.13 3.21 6.34
C PRO A 57 21.54 3.16 5.74
N VAL A 58 21.68 3.33 4.42
CA VAL A 58 23.00 3.34 3.75
C VAL A 58 23.80 4.59 4.13
N ALA A 59 23.14 5.74 4.17
CA ALA A 59 23.74 7.00 4.61
C ALA A 59 24.21 6.89 6.07
N ALA A 60 23.35 6.39 6.96
CA ALA A 60 23.69 6.22 8.37
C ALA A 60 24.89 5.28 8.59
N GLN A 61 24.95 4.15 7.86
CA GLN A 61 26.08 3.21 7.92
C GLN A 61 27.42 3.85 7.52
N LEU A 62 27.38 4.85 6.64
CA LEU A 62 28.57 5.57 6.17
C LEU A 62 28.86 6.84 6.98
N ASP A 63 28.11 7.12 8.06
CA ASP A 63 28.19 8.37 8.83
C ASP A 63 27.85 9.60 7.96
N ARG A 64 26.67 9.56 7.33
CA ARG A 64 26.07 10.63 6.54
C ARG A 64 24.67 10.94 7.08
N LYS A 65 24.21 12.16 6.86
CA LYS A 65 22.82 12.57 7.09
C LYS A 65 22.02 12.39 5.80
N ALA A 66 20.78 11.91 5.89
CA ALA A 66 19.91 11.71 4.73
C ALA A 66 18.59 12.47 4.84
N ILE A 67 18.19 13.14 3.76
CA ILE A 67 16.81 13.58 3.57
C ILE A 67 16.22 12.80 2.42
N VAL A 68 15.08 12.16 2.66
CA VAL A 68 14.26 11.56 1.61
C VAL A 68 12.93 12.29 1.56
N SER A 69 12.47 12.64 0.35
CA SER A 69 11.21 13.33 0.16
C SER A 69 10.46 12.79 -1.03
N ASN A 70 9.13 12.80 -0.92
CA ASN A 70 8.25 12.59 -2.05
C ASN A 70 6.98 13.43 -1.86
N PHE A 71 6.40 13.95 -2.94
CA PHE A 71 5.11 14.64 -2.84
C PHE A 71 3.94 13.65 -2.70
N ASN A 72 4.10 12.40 -3.16
CA ASN A 72 3.09 11.37 -3.05
C ASN A 72 3.11 10.76 -1.63
N PRO A 73 2.03 10.90 -0.83
CA PRO A 73 1.98 10.40 0.55
C PRO A 73 2.12 8.88 0.64
N ILE A 74 1.78 8.14 -0.41
CA ILE A 74 1.96 6.69 -0.46
C ILE A 74 3.43 6.30 -0.35
N ASN A 75 4.31 7.01 -1.07
CA ASN A 75 5.75 6.74 -1.03
C ASN A 75 6.34 7.10 0.34
N THR A 76 5.92 8.23 0.92
CA THR A 76 6.35 8.64 2.26
C THR A 76 5.90 7.62 3.32
N LEU A 77 4.62 7.20 3.31
CA LEU A 77 4.09 6.18 4.22
C LEU A 77 4.89 4.87 4.12
N LEU A 78 5.18 4.41 2.90
CA LEU A 78 5.96 3.20 2.67
C LEU A 78 7.37 3.32 3.25
N ILE A 79 8.05 4.43 2.96
CA ILE A 79 9.42 4.68 3.42
C ILE A 79 9.46 4.76 4.94
N GLU A 80 8.61 5.59 5.55
CA GLU A 80 8.54 5.75 7.00
C GLU A 80 8.27 4.40 7.68
N THR A 81 7.24 3.67 7.25
CA THR A 81 6.87 2.38 7.83
C THR A 81 7.98 1.34 7.71
N ALA A 82 8.74 1.34 6.60
CA ALA A 82 9.86 0.42 6.43
C ALA A 82 11.07 0.78 7.31
N LEU A 83 11.28 2.07 7.61
CA LEU A 83 12.35 2.54 8.48
C LEU A 83 12.01 2.39 9.96
N THR A 84 10.73 2.46 10.33
CA THR A 84 10.23 2.40 11.71
C THR A 84 9.41 1.15 11.99
N LEU A 85 9.65 0.07 11.23
CA LEU A 85 8.86 -1.15 11.29
C LEU A 85 8.82 -1.70 12.75
N PRO A 86 7.63 -1.86 13.34
CA PRO A 86 7.49 -2.42 14.69
C PRO A 86 7.96 -3.88 14.76
N ASP A 87 8.18 -4.37 15.99
CA ASP A 87 8.51 -5.79 16.19
C ASP A 87 7.40 -6.70 15.61
N PRO A 88 7.74 -7.85 14.99
CA PRO A 88 6.75 -8.74 14.39
C PRO A 88 5.62 -9.12 15.35
N GLU A 89 5.93 -9.34 16.64
CA GLU A 89 4.93 -9.68 17.66
C GLU A 89 3.92 -8.55 17.91
N GLN A 90 4.35 -7.28 17.79
CA GLN A 90 3.46 -6.13 17.91
C GLN A 90 2.51 -6.04 16.70
N ILE A 91 3.01 -6.36 15.50
CA ILE A 91 2.21 -6.43 14.27
C ILE A 91 1.17 -7.57 14.39
N ASP A 92 1.58 -8.74 14.90
CA ASP A 92 0.71 -9.90 15.13
C ASP A 92 -0.41 -9.55 16.11
N ALA A 93 -0.07 -8.90 17.23
CA ALA A 93 -1.02 -8.46 18.23
C ALA A 93 -1.99 -7.38 17.70
N ALA A 94 -1.49 -6.42 16.93
CA ALA A 94 -2.30 -5.37 16.31
C ALA A 94 -3.30 -5.95 15.29
N THR A 95 -2.84 -6.87 14.45
CA THR A 95 -3.67 -7.56 13.46
C THR A 95 -4.76 -8.40 14.13
N THR A 96 -4.41 -9.12 15.20
CA THR A 96 -5.37 -9.90 16.00
C THR A 96 -6.42 -8.99 16.62
N ARG A 97 -5.99 -7.90 17.29
CA ARG A 97 -6.90 -6.90 17.91
C ARG A 97 -7.83 -6.26 16.88
N LEU A 98 -7.35 -5.97 15.67
CA LEU A 98 -8.17 -5.44 14.58
C LEU A 98 -9.25 -6.45 14.17
N GLY A 99 -8.86 -7.70 13.94
CA GLY A 99 -9.76 -8.79 13.55
C GLY A 99 -10.80 -9.15 14.61
N ASP A 100 -10.43 -9.08 15.91
CA ASP A 100 -11.33 -9.31 17.04
C ASP A 100 -12.28 -8.13 17.33
N SER A 101 -12.03 -6.97 16.73
CA SER A 101 -12.83 -5.78 17.01
C SER A 101 -14.30 -5.97 16.60
N PRO A 102 -15.28 -5.52 17.41
CA PRO A 102 -16.68 -5.85 17.17
C PRO A 102 -17.27 -5.08 15.98
N LYS A 103 -18.01 -5.78 15.12
CA LYS A 103 -18.86 -5.24 14.04
C LYS A 103 -20.16 -6.05 13.99
N ARG A 104 -21.30 -5.38 14.20
CA ARG A 104 -22.65 -5.99 14.20
C ARG A 104 -22.75 -7.26 15.07
N GLY A 105 -22.11 -7.25 16.24
CA GLY A 105 -22.14 -8.36 17.19
C GLY A 105 -21.16 -9.51 16.91
N LEU A 106 -20.30 -9.38 15.89
CA LEU A 106 -19.29 -10.37 15.52
C LEU A 106 -17.89 -9.75 15.52
N PRO A 107 -16.81 -10.54 15.64
CA PRO A 107 -15.47 -10.10 15.27
C PRO A 107 -15.43 -9.55 13.83
N LEU A 108 -14.65 -8.50 13.58
CA LEU A 108 -14.53 -7.85 12.28
C LEU A 108 -14.13 -8.85 11.18
N ARG A 109 -13.19 -9.75 11.46
CA ARG A 109 -12.76 -10.80 10.52
C ARG A 109 -13.92 -11.67 10.05
N GLU A 110 -14.70 -12.15 11.01
CA GLU A 110 -15.84 -13.02 10.75
C GLU A 110 -16.96 -12.27 10.03
N HIS A 111 -17.19 -11.01 10.41
CA HIS A 111 -18.16 -10.15 9.74
C HIS A 111 -17.81 -9.96 8.26
N ILE A 112 -16.52 -9.75 7.93
CA ILE A 112 -16.08 -9.59 6.54
C ILE A 112 -16.13 -10.93 5.80
N ASP A 113 -15.65 -12.02 6.38
CA ASP A 113 -15.71 -13.35 5.74
C ASP A 113 -17.15 -13.79 5.43
N ARG A 114 -18.11 -13.42 6.28
CA ARG A 114 -19.54 -13.69 6.03
C ARG A 114 -20.08 -12.96 4.80
N LEU A 115 -19.43 -11.90 4.31
CA LEU A 115 -19.79 -11.27 3.03
C LEU A 115 -19.46 -12.17 1.83
N TYR A 116 -18.56 -13.15 2.01
CA TYR A 116 -18.10 -14.11 1.01
C TYR A 116 -18.56 -15.54 1.32
N ALA A 117 -19.52 -15.71 2.25
CA ALA A 117 -20.03 -17.02 2.62
C ALA A 117 -20.72 -17.72 1.43
N SER A 118 -20.45 -19.02 1.30
CA SER A 118 -21.07 -19.90 0.30
C SER A 118 -21.21 -21.32 0.88
N THR A 119 -21.53 -22.31 0.03
CA THR A 119 -21.43 -23.73 0.41
C THR A 119 -20.63 -24.51 -0.61
N CYS A 120 -19.99 -25.57 -0.15
CA CYS A 120 -19.29 -26.51 -1.00
C CYS A 120 -20.28 -27.23 -1.92
N GLY A 121 -19.99 -27.31 -3.21
CA GLY A 121 -20.80 -28.03 -4.20
C GLY A 121 -20.74 -29.56 -4.07
N HIS A 122 -19.76 -30.08 -3.33
CA HIS A 122 -19.58 -31.53 -3.12
C HIS A 122 -20.26 -32.03 -1.83
N CYS A 123 -19.98 -31.40 -0.68
CA CYS A 123 -20.45 -31.87 0.62
C CYS A 123 -21.48 -30.95 1.30
N SER A 124 -21.90 -29.88 0.64
CA SER A 124 -22.88 -28.89 1.12
C SER A 124 -22.53 -28.18 2.44
N ASN A 125 -21.32 -28.37 2.98
CA ASN A 125 -20.88 -27.67 4.18
C ASN A 125 -20.57 -26.20 3.86
N PRO A 126 -20.69 -25.29 4.85
CA PRO A 126 -20.32 -23.89 4.69
C PRO A 126 -18.85 -23.73 4.25
N VAL A 127 -18.62 -22.79 3.34
CA VAL A 127 -17.28 -22.36 2.91
C VAL A 127 -17.26 -20.84 2.81
N VAL A 128 -16.06 -20.25 2.82
CA VAL A 128 -15.84 -18.85 2.52
C VAL A 128 -15.15 -18.79 1.17
N ALA A 129 -15.71 -18.05 0.22
CA ALA A 129 -15.07 -17.84 -1.08
C ALA A 129 -13.80 -17.00 -0.90
N GLU A 130 -12.71 -17.43 -1.53
CA GLU A 130 -11.47 -16.67 -1.60
C GLU A 130 -11.59 -15.52 -2.61
N TYR A 131 -12.33 -15.75 -3.69
CA TYR A 131 -12.73 -14.72 -4.63
C TYR A 131 -13.98 -15.12 -5.43
N PHE A 132 -14.60 -14.12 -6.04
CA PHE A 132 -15.60 -14.26 -7.10
C PHE A 132 -15.05 -13.74 -8.42
N LEU A 133 -15.21 -14.51 -9.51
CA LEU A 133 -14.95 -14.02 -10.86
C LEU A 133 -16.22 -13.34 -11.39
N TRP A 134 -16.10 -12.08 -11.76
CA TRP A 134 -17.18 -11.30 -12.36
C TRP A 134 -17.07 -11.30 -13.88
N ASP A 135 -18.22 -11.20 -14.56
CA ASP A 135 -18.30 -10.91 -15.99
C ASP A 135 -19.24 -9.73 -16.21
N THR A 136 -18.73 -8.62 -16.75
CA THR A 136 -19.53 -7.42 -16.98
C THR A 136 -20.62 -7.64 -18.03
N GLN A 137 -20.50 -8.63 -18.92
CA GLN A 137 -21.57 -8.96 -19.87
C GLN A 137 -22.74 -9.69 -19.20
N GLU A 138 -22.46 -10.54 -18.22
CA GLU A 138 -23.47 -11.24 -17.41
C GLU A 138 -24.01 -10.37 -16.27
N GLY A 139 -23.39 -9.23 -16.01
CA GLY A 139 -23.82 -8.25 -15.00
C GLY A 139 -23.56 -8.66 -13.55
N GLY A 140 -22.76 -9.70 -13.30
CA GLY A 140 -22.58 -10.28 -11.97
C GLY A 140 -21.42 -11.26 -11.84
N PRO A 141 -21.22 -11.83 -10.63
CA PRO A 141 -20.27 -12.92 -10.42
C PRO A 141 -20.76 -14.21 -11.09
N VAL A 142 -19.89 -14.86 -11.84
CA VAL A 142 -20.18 -16.09 -12.62
C VAL A 142 -19.52 -17.33 -12.00
N GLN A 143 -18.37 -17.17 -11.35
CA GLN A 143 -17.67 -18.26 -10.66
C GLN A 143 -17.21 -17.80 -9.27
N LYS A 144 -16.98 -18.78 -8.39
CA LYS A 144 -16.41 -18.61 -7.05
C LYS A 144 -15.27 -19.61 -6.85
N GLN A 145 -14.16 -19.14 -6.29
CA GLN A 145 -13.06 -19.99 -5.83
C GLN A 145 -13.18 -20.20 -4.33
N TYR A 146 -13.01 -21.44 -3.88
CA TYR A 146 -12.90 -21.75 -2.46
C TYR A 146 -12.09 -23.04 -2.23
N HIS A 147 -11.51 -23.18 -1.04
CA HIS A 147 -11.07 -24.44 -0.48
C HIS A 147 -12.01 -24.88 0.66
N CYS A 148 -12.58 -26.09 0.56
CA CYS A 148 -13.51 -26.60 1.56
C CYS A 148 -12.78 -27.28 2.73
N PRO A 149 -12.89 -26.78 3.97
CA PRO A 149 -12.18 -27.36 5.11
C PRO A 149 -12.71 -28.73 5.53
N ARG A 150 -13.88 -29.16 5.02
CA ARG A 150 -14.52 -30.43 5.42
C ARG A 150 -14.18 -31.60 4.50
N CYS A 151 -14.10 -31.38 3.19
CA CYS A 151 -13.88 -32.43 2.20
C CYS A 151 -12.66 -32.18 1.31
N ALA A 152 -11.90 -31.10 1.55
CA ALA A 152 -10.74 -30.67 0.77
C ALA A 152 -11.02 -30.40 -0.71
N GLN A 153 -12.28 -30.26 -1.12
CA GLN A 153 -12.64 -29.80 -2.45
C GLN A 153 -12.12 -28.37 -2.65
N GLU A 154 -11.36 -28.16 -3.71
CA GLU A 154 -10.79 -26.86 -4.08
C GLU A 154 -11.01 -26.60 -5.57
N GLY A 155 -11.12 -25.33 -5.95
CA GLY A 155 -11.19 -24.89 -7.34
C GLY A 155 -12.29 -23.87 -7.57
N GLU A 156 -12.50 -23.57 -8.86
CA GLU A 156 -13.53 -22.65 -9.31
C GLU A 156 -14.84 -23.39 -9.58
N PHE A 157 -15.93 -22.90 -9.00
CA PHE A 157 -17.26 -23.45 -9.15
C PHE A 157 -18.25 -22.38 -9.61
N PRO A 158 -19.37 -22.75 -10.26
CA PRO A 158 -20.41 -21.80 -10.59
C PRO A 158 -20.98 -21.09 -9.35
N VAL A 159 -21.33 -19.82 -9.51
CA VAL A 159 -22.10 -19.07 -8.52
C VAL A 159 -23.52 -19.65 -8.43
N GLU A 160 -24.08 -19.67 -7.22
CA GLU A 160 -25.43 -20.16 -6.94
C GLU A 160 -26.34 -19.03 -6.46
N ASP A 161 -27.66 -19.19 -6.54
CA ASP A 161 -28.63 -18.16 -6.14
C ASP A 161 -28.44 -17.64 -4.71
N LYS A 162 -27.95 -18.48 -3.79
CA LYS A 162 -27.68 -18.07 -2.40
C LYS A 162 -26.53 -17.06 -2.31
N ASP A 163 -25.55 -17.16 -3.22
CA ASP A 163 -24.38 -16.28 -3.26
C ASP A 163 -24.81 -14.90 -3.79
N LEU A 164 -25.71 -14.89 -4.80
CA LEU A 164 -26.32 -13.67 -5.35
C LEU A 164 -27.21 -12.98 -4.31
N ARG A 165 -28.07 -13.73 -3.61
CA ARG A 165 -28.89 -13.18 -2.51
C ARG A 165 -28.04 -12.53 -1.41
N LEU A 166 -26.89 -13.12 -1.08
CA LEU A 166 -25.96 -12.52 -0.12
C LEU A 166 -25.36 -11.22 -0.67
N LEU A 167 -24.95 -11.19 -1.94
CA LEU A 167 -24.45 -9.98 -2.60
C LEU A 167 -25.48 -8.84 -2.58
N GLU A 168 -26.75 -9.13 -2.81
CA GLU A 168 -27.85 -8.15 -2.79
C GLU A 168 -28.04 -7.45 -1.43
N THR A 169 -27.57 -8.06 -0.34
CA THR A 169 -27.60 -7.43 1.00
C THR A 169 -26.62 -6.26 1.15
N VAL A 170 -25.67 -6.12 0.21
CA VAL A 170 -24.69 -5.04 0.20
C VAL A 170 -25.14 -3.95 -0.76
N GLU A 171 -25.53 -2.80 -0.21
CA GLU A 171 -25.93 -1.63 -0.99
C GLU A 171 -24.76 -1.07 -1.82
N SER A 172 -24.98 -0.84 -3.10
CA SER A 172 -23.98 -0.27 -4.02
C SER A 172 -23.59 1.16 -3.68
N GLN A 173 -24.57 1.99 -3.35
CA GLN A 173 -24.39 3.39 -2.91
C GLN A 173 -24.96 3.59 -1.50
N GLY A 174 -24.62 2.67 -0.60
CA GLY A 174 -24.97 2.79 0.82
C GLY A 174 -24.08 3.79 1.57
N ILE A 175 -24.23 3.84 2.89
CA ILE A 175 -23.49 4.79 3.76
C ILE A 175 -21.97 4.76 3.56
N HIS A 176 -21.38 3.59 3.29
CA HIS A 176 -19.92 3.43 3.11
C HIS A 176 -19.42 4.08 1.82
N TYR A 177 -20.20 4.02 0.74
CA TYR A 177 -19.88 4.68 -0.52
C TYR A 177 -19.88 6.20 -0.33
N TRP A 178 -20.96 6.75 0.23
CA TRP A 178 -21.08 8.19 0.47
C TRP A 178 -20.03 8.71 1.44
N TYR A 179 -19.73 7.94 2.50
CA TYR A 179 -18.65 8.27 3.43
C TYR A 179 -17.30 8.44 2.73
N LEU A 180 -16.92 7.51 1.84
CA LEU A 180 -15.69 7.62 1.07
C LEU A 180 -15.73 8.80 0.11
N LEU A 181 -16.84 8.95 -0.61
CA LEU A 181 -16.95 9.98 -1.63
C LEU A 181 -16.85 11.39 -1.02
N GLU A 182 -17.50 11.63 0.13
CA GLU A 182 -17.37 12.89 0.89
C GLU A 182 -15.96 13.12 1.45
N ARG A 183 -15.21 12.05 1.76
CA ARG A 183 -13.80 12.17 2.20
C ARG A 183 -12.85 12.49 1.06
N LEU A 184 -13.15 12.03 -0.16
CA LEU A 184 -12.31 12.23 -1.34
C LEU A 184 -12.52 13.60 -1.97
N ALA A 185 -13.78 13.97 -2.20
CA ALA A 185 -14.14 15.22 -2.86
C ALA A 185 -15.54 15.68 -2.42
N GLN A 186 -15.67 16.92 -1.96
CA GLN A 186 -16.95 17.54 -1.61
C GLN A 186 -17.84 17.75 -2.85
N PRO A 187 -19.18 17.91 -2.71
CA PRO A 187 -20.10 17.97 -3.85
C PRO A 187 -19.84 19.06 -4.89
N HIS A 188 -19.13 20.13 -4.52
CA HIS A 188 -18.83 21.27 -5.39
C HIS A 188 -17.39 21.26 -5.93
N GLU A 189 -16.58 20.29 -5.53
CA GLU A 189 -15.19 20.17 -5.96
C GLU A 189 -15.10 19.58 -7.36
N ARG A 190 -14.11 20.06 -8.14
CA ARG A 190 -13.93 19.67 -9.54
C ARG A 190 -13.57 18.18 -9.68
N GLU A 191 -13.00 17.63 -8.63
CA GLU A 191 -12.49 16.26 -8.51
C GLU A 191 -13.61 15.25 -8.20
N ARG A 192 -14.82 15.70 -7.85
CA ARG A 192 -15.96 14.82 -7.49
C ARG A 192 -16.26 13.76 -8.56
N PRO A 193 -16.35 14.07 -9.87
CA PRO A 193 -16.58 13.03 -10.88
C PRO A 193 -15.43 12.01 -10.95
N LEU A 194 -14.18 12.44 -10.75
CA LEU A 194 -13.03 11.53 -10.71
C LEU A 194 -13.12 10.60 -9.49
N ALA A 195 -13.51 11.13 -8.32
CA ALA A 195 -13.70 10.32 -7.12
C ALA A 195 -14.79 9.25 -7.34
N GLU A 196 -15.91 9.61 -7.98
CA GLU A 196 -16.97 8.65 -8.35
C GLU A 196 -16.44 7.56 -9.29
N GLU A 197 -15.72 7.93 -10.35
CA GLU A 197 -15.10 6.97 -11.29
C GLU A 197 -14.10 6.02 -10.58
N LEU A 198 -13.30 6.56 -9.66
CA LEU A 198 -12.32 5.80 -8.89
C LEU A 198 -12.97 4.79 -7.94
N LEU A 199 -14.07 5.16 -7.28
CA LEU A 199 -14.82 4.22 -6.44
C LEU A 199 -15.44 3.07 -7.26
N GLN A 200 -15.77 3.29 -8.53
CA GLN A 200 -16.23 2.24 -9.43
C GLN A 200 -15.15 1.20 -9.78
N LEU A 201 -13.89 1.43 -9.43
CA LEU A 201 -12.83 0.42 -9.53
C LEU A 201 -12.93 -0.68 -8.47
N TYR A 202 -13.88 -0.60 -7.56
CA TYR A 202 -14.15 -1.60 -6.54
C TYR A 202 -15.60 -2.05 -6.64
N THR A 203 -15.87 -3.27 -6.19
CA THR A 203 -17.26 -3.72 -6.04
C THR A 203 -17.84 -3.13 -4.76
N PRO A 204 -19.18 -3.04 -4.63
CA PRO A 204 -19.82 -2.62 -3.38
C PRO A 204 -19.35 -3.40 -2.15
N ARG A 205 -19.16 -4.72 -2.32
CA ARG A 205 -18.67 -5.62 -1.27
C ARG A 205 -17.25 -5.27 -0.85
N ASN A 206 -16.35 -5.00 -1.80
CA ASN A 206 -14.98 -4.59 -1.50
C ASN A 206 -14.94 -3.24 -0.81
N LEU A 207 -15.67 -2.24 -1.32
CA LEU A 207 -15.75 -0.91 -0.69
C LEU A 207 -16.26 -1.01 0.74
N TYR A 208 -17.34 -1.76 0.97
CA TYR A 208 -17.88 -1.99 2.30
C TYR A 208 -16.81 -2.55 3.24
N ALA A 209 -16.11 -3.62 2.85
CA ALA A 209 -15.11 -4.26 3.70
C ALA A 209 -13.89 -3.36 3.96
N LEU A 210 -13.32 -2.75 2.92
CA LEU A 210 -12.15 -1.87 3.00
C LEU A 210 -12.41 -0.66 3.90
N VAL A 211 -13.58 -0.01 3.77
CA VAL A 211 -13.97 1.11 4.64
C VAL A 211 -14.07 0.69 6.09
N ASN A 212 -14.67 -0.47 6.36
CA ASN A 212 -14.80 -0.95 7.73
C ASN A 212 -13.43 -1.26 8.36
N ILE A 213 -12.50 -1.82 7.60
CA ILE A 213 -11.11 -2.00 8.05
C ILE A 213 -10.46 -0.63 8.31
N SER A 214 -10.54 0.30 7.36
CA SER A 214 -9.96 1.65 7.48
C SER A 214 -10.46 2.38 8.72
N MET A 215 -11.78 2.45 8.91
CA MET A 215 -12.39 3.10 10.08
C MET A 215 -11.95 2.46 11.39
N LYS A 216 -11.81 1.13 11.43
CA LYS A 216 -11.34 0.42 12.63
C LYS A 216 -9.87 0.67 12.91
N ILE A 217 -9.02 0.76 11.88
CA ILE A 217 -7.62 1.14 12.04
C ILE A 217 -7.52 2.54 12.64
N GLU A 218 -8.22 3.52 12.06
CA GLU A 218 -8.23 4.91 12.53
C GLU A 218 -8.68 5.02 13.99
N VAL A 219 -9.73 4.30 14.38
CA VAL A 219 -10.28 4.39 15.74
C VAL A 219 -9.44 3.63 16.79
N LEU A 220 -8.93 2.44 16.48
CA LEU A 220 -8.26 1.58 17.46
C LEU A 220 -6.79 1.90 17.68
N PHE A 221 -6.15 2.52 16.69
CA PHE A 221 -4.70 2.74 16.65
C PHE A 221 -4.33 4.21 16.47
N ALA A 222 -5.26 5.15 16.65
CA ALA A 222 -4.98 6.59 16.60
C ALA A 222 -3.70 6.95 17.38
N ALA A 223 -2.78 7.64 16.71
CA ALA A 223 -1.49 8.08 17.27
C ALA A 223 -0.55 6.95 17.74
N SER A 224 -0.77 5.71 17.28
CA SER A 224 0.16 4.60 17.47
C SER A 224 1.05 4.40 16.24
N PRO A 225 2.33 4.05 16.38
CA PRO A 225 3.16 3.59 15.26
C PRO A 225 2.54 2.39 14.52
N LEU A 226 1.73 1.59 15.22
CA LEU A 226 0.99 0.47 14.63
C LEU A 226 -0.06 0.91 13.60
N GLN A 227 -0.50 2.18 13.63
CA GLN A 227 -1.43 2.70 12.64
C GLN A 227 -0.80 2.73 11.25
N GLN A 228 0.44 3.18 11.14
CA GLN A 228 1.14 3.30 9.85
C GLN A 228 1.35 1.93 9.20
N VAL A 229 1.76 0.92 9.97
CA VAL A 229 1.94 -0.45 9.45
C VAL A 229 0.61 -1.07 9.02
N LEU A 230 -0.49 -0.85 9.76
CA LEU A 230 -1.81 -1.32 9.36
C LEU A 230 -2.34 -0.58 8.12
N GLN A 231 -2.03 0.71 7.97
CA GLN A 231 -2.32 1.48 6.76
C GLN A 231 -1.54 0.96 5.55
N LEU A 232 -0.27 0.57 5.72
CA LEU A 232 0.53 -0.06 4.66
C LEU A 232 -0.05 -1.43 4.23
N ILE A 233 -0.55 -2.22 5.19
CA ILE A 233 -1.26 -3.47 4.91
C ILE A 233 -2.57 -3.18 4.16
N LEU A 234 -3.36 -2.21 4.63
CA LEU A 234 -4.60 -1.79 3.96
C LEU A 234 -4.34 -1.29 2.53
N LEU A 235 -3.26 -0.55 2.30
CA LEU A 235 -2.85 -0.07 0.99
C LEU A 235 -2.59 -1.22 0.01
N SER A 236 -1.99 -2.31 0.47
CA SER A 236 -1.83 -3.53 -0.34
C SER A 236 -3.19 -4.18 -0.66
N CYS A 237 -4.17 -4.07 0.24
CA CYS A 237 -5.54 -4.51 -0.01
C CYS A 237 -6.24 -3.63 -1.04
N LEU A 238 -6.06 -2.30 -0.97
CA LEU A 238 -6.60 -1.38 -1.96
C LEU A 238 -6.10 -1.73 -3.37
N ASP A 239 -4.82 -2.06 -3.53
CA ASP A 239 -4.27 -2.47 -4.82
C ASP A 239 -4.84 -3.83 -5.30
N SER A 240 -4.75 -4.85 -4.43
CA SER A 240 -5.10 -6.25 -4.77
C SER A 240 -6.61 -6.54 -4.86
N CYS A 241 -7.46 -5.73 -4.22
CA CYS A 241 -8.92 -5.87 -4.25
C CYS A 241 -9.59 -4.93 -5.27
N SER A 242 -8.82 -4.18 -6.05
CA SER A 242 -9.36 -3.43 -7.18
C SER A 242 -9.78 -4.37 -8.31
N LYS A 243 -10.77 -3.96 -9.11
CA LYS A 243 -11.15 -4.66 -10.36
C LYS A 243 -10.03 -4.69 -11.40
N LEU A 244 -8.96 -3.91 -11.18
CA LEU A 244 -7.77 -3.87 -12.02
C LEU A 244 -6.73 -4.92 -11.63
N ALA A 245 -6.90 -5.60 -10.48
CA ALA A 245 -5.97 -6.61 -9.99
C ALA A 245 -5.89 -7.79 -10.98
N GLY A 246 -4.67 -8.19 -11.33
CA GLY A 246 -4.41 -9.32 -12.25
C GLY A 246 -4.36 -8.96 -13.74
N ALA A 247 -4.80 -7.76 -14.15
CA ALA A 247 -4.57 -7.26 -15.50
C ALA A 247 -3.20 -6.54 -15.55
N PRO A 248 -2.32 -6.81 -16.53
CA PRO A 248 -1.21 -5.91 -16.78
C PRO A 248 -1.78 -4.55 -17.14
N LEU A 249 -1.66 -3.60 -16.23
CA LEU A 249 -2.08 -2.23 -16.48
C LEU A 249 -1.32 -1.74 -17.73
N PRO A 250 -2.00 -1.19 -18.76
CA PRO A 250 -1.31 -0.89 -20.01
C PRO A 250 -0.18 0.13 -19.78
N ARG A 251 0.85 0.11 -20.64
CA ARG A 251 1.92 1.12 -20.60
C ARG A 251 1.39 2.51 -20.97
N ALA A 252 2.11 3.53 -20.50
CA ALA A 252 1.72 4.92 -20.25
C ALA A 252 1.04 5.76 -21.36
N SER A 253 0.66 5.24 -22.53
CA SER A 253 0.32 6.13 -23.64
C SER A 253 -1.08 6.74 -23.61
N THR A 254 -2.11 6.12 -23.03
CA THR A 254 -3.46 6.73 -22.86
C THR A 254 -4.32 5.86 -21.92
N LEU A 255 -4.16 6.01 -20.61
CA LEU A 255 -4.78 5.08 -19.65
C LEU A 255 -6.07 5.66 -19.06
N ARG A 256 -7.22 5.21 -19.57
CA ARG A 256 -8.46 5.20 -18.77
C ARG A 256 -8.36 4.02 -17.80
N LEU A 257 -8.57 4.24 -16.51
CA LEU A 257 -8.67 3.19 -15.50
C LEU A 257 -9.97 2.40 -15.76
N GLN A 258 -9.92 1.43 -16.66
CA GLN A 258 -11.07 0.62 -17.03
C GLN A 258 -10.86 -0.83 -16.58
N PRO A 259 -11.78 -1.37 -15.77
CA PRO A 259 -11.79 -2.79 -15.47
C PRO A 259 -11.84 -3.66 -16.74
N PRO A 260 -11.17 -4.81 -16.76
CA PRO A 260 -11.39 -5.81 -17.81
C PRO A 260 -12.83 -6.35 -17.76
N GLN A 261 -13.29 -6.95 -18.86
CA GLN A 261 -14.63 -7.58 -18.91
C GLN A 261 -14.81 -8.61 -17.79
N ARG A 262 -13.77 -9.42 -17.57
CA ARG A 262 -13.72 -10.37 -16.46
C ARG A 262 -12.70 -9.92 -15.45
N PHE A 263 -13.13 -9.74 -14.21
CA PHE A 263 -12.27 -9.30 -13.10
C PHE A 263 -12.52 -10.14 -11.86
N VAL A 264 -11.52 -10.17 -10.98
CA VAL A 264 -11.58 -10.91 -9.72
C VAL A 264 -11.99 -9.96 -8.60
N GLU A 265 -13.08 -10.28 -7.91
CA GLU A 265 -13.43 -9.69 -6.62
C GLU A 265 -12.87 -10.58 -5.51
N ARG A 266 -11.76 -10.18 -4.90
CA ARG A 266 -11.11 -10.93 -3.81
C ARG A 266 -11.84 -10.75 -2.48
N ASN A 267 -11.82 -11.78 -1.64
CA ASN A 267 -12.13 -11.62 -0.23
C ASN A 267 -11.12 -10.67 0.43
N VAL A 268 -11.62 -9.51 0.87
CA VAL A 268 -10.82 -8.44 1.46
C VAL A 268 -10.13 -8.88 2.75
N TRP A 269 -10.73 -9.73 3.58
CA TRP A 269 -10.06 -10.21 4.79
C TRP A 269 -8.92 -11.18 4.44
N SER A 270 -9.13 -12.09 3.49
CA SER A 270 -8.06 -12.96 2.99
C SER A 270 -6.90 -12.15 2.37
N ALA A 271 -7.22 -11.14 1.56
CA ALA A 271 -6.22 -10.22 1.01
C ALA A 271 -5.47 -9.44 2.10
N PHE A 272 -6.18 -9.03 3.16
CA PHE A 272 -5.57 -8.39 4.34
C PHE A 272 -4.59 -9.32 5.05
N GLU A 273 -4.95 -10.59 5.27
CA GLU A 273 -4.05 -11.56 5.87
C GLU A 273 -2.82 -11.85 5.01
N GLU A 274 -2.97 -11.93 3.69
CA GLU A 274 -1.86 -12.08 2.76
C GLU A 274 -0.90 -10.88 2.83
N ALA A 275 -1.44 -9.65 2.81
CA ALA A 275 -0.68 -8.42 2.93
C ALA A 275 0.02 -8.30 4.30
N TYR A 276 -0.67 -8.65 5.38
CA TYR A 276 -0.09 -8.74 6.72
C TYR A 276 1.09 -9.72 6.73
N ARG A 277 0.93 -10.93 6.20
CA ARG A 277 2.03 -11.92 6.13
C ARG A 277 3.20 -11.40 5.30
N ALA A 278 2.97 -10.62 4.25
CA ALA A 278 4.03 -10.00 3.46
C ALA A 278 4.78 -8.94 4.26
N VAL A 279 4.07 -8.02 4.91
CA VAL A 279 4.67 -6.97 5.76
C VAL A 279 5.42 -7.58 6.95
N ARG A 280 4.87 -8.61 7.58
CA ARG A 280 5.51 -9.34 8.70
C ARG A 280 6.83 -10.01 8.31
N ARG A 281 7.07 -10.29 7.02
CA ARG A 281 8.34 -10.85 6.53
C ARG A 281 9.40 -9.79 6.25
N LEU A 282 9.03 -8.50 6.25
CA LEU A 282 10.00 -7.43 6.08
C LEU A 282 10.99 -7.46 7.25
N ALA A 283 12.27 -7.38 6.93
CA ALA A 283 13.30 -7.20 7.94
C ALA A 283 13.23 -5.75 8.44
N PRO A 284 13.27 -5.51 9.76
CA PRO A 284 13.39 -4.15 10.26
C PRO A 284 14.69 -3.53 9.75
N ALA A 285 14.64 -2.25 9.39
CA ALA A 285 15.85 -1.49 9.08
C ALA A 285 16.77 -1.48 10.33
N PRO A 286 18.10 -1.35 10.14
CA PRO A 286 18.98 -1.03 11.26
C PRO A 286 18.44 0.17 12.04
N PRO A 287 18.56 0.20 13.39
CA PRO A 287 18.07 1.30 14.20
C PRO A 287 18.54 2.63 13.64
N LEU A 288 17.58 3.50 13.34
CA LEU A 288 17.81 4.78 12.68
C LEU A 288 16.98 5.84 13.40
N ASP A 289 17.66 6.87 13.91
CA ASP A 289 16.96 8.00 14.49
C ASP A 289 16.44 8.89 13.35
N LEU A 290 15.11 9.07 13.33
CA LEU A 290 14.42 9.95 12.38
C LEU A 290 14.17 11.32 13.01
N ALA A 291 14.54 12.37 12.30
CA ALA A 291 14.26 13.75 12.65
C ALA A 291 12.83 14.11 12.27
N HIS A 292 12.26 15.11 12.94
CA HIS A 292 10.97 15.70 12.61
C HIS A 292 11.08 17.02 11.84
N SER A 293 12.30 17.57 11.72
CA SER A 293 12.56 18.80 10.98
C SER A 293 13.98 18.83 10.41
N VAL A 294 14.20 19.67 9.40
CA VAL A 294 15.53 19.94 8.85
C VAL A 294 16.45 20.51 9.93
N GLN A 295 15.94 21.40 10.78
CA GLN A 295 16.73 21.98 11.87
C GLN A 295 17.26 20.88 12.82
N GLN A 296 16.37 19.98 13.25
CA GLN A 296 16.75 18.86 14.12
C GLN A 296 17.78 17.96 13.44
N LEU A 297 17.58 17.64 12.16
CA LEU A 297 18.53 16.82 11.41
C LEU A 297 19.92 17.47 11.37
N LEU A 298 20.01 18.79 11.20
CA LEU A 298 21.29 19.50 11.09
C LEU A 298 21.99 19.67 12.44
N GLU A 299 21.25 19.96 13.52
CA GLU A 299 21.77 20.27 14.84
C GLU A 299 22.06 19.04 15.71
N ASP A 300 21.20 18.01 15.64
CA ASP A 300 21.30 16.83 16.50
C ASP A 300 22.12 15.70 15.86
N LYS A 301 22.40 14.66 16.67
CA LYS A 301 22.98 13.38 16.23
C LYS A 301 21.94 12.46 15.56
N VAL A 302 21.01 13.03 14.82
CA VAL A 302 19.96 12.32 14.08
C VAL A 302 20.43 12.05 12.65
N GLN A 303 20.05 10.92 12.08
CA GLN A 303 20.67 10.41 10.85
C GLN A 303 19.81 10.64 9.61
N ALA A 304 18.49 10.68 9.75
CA ALA A 304 17.61 10.80 8.60
C ALA A 304 16.36 11.62 8.85
N LEU A 305 15.77 12.13 7.76
CA LEU A 305 14.50 12.83 7.75
C LEU A 305 13.69 12.37 6.55
N VAL A 306 12.41 12.06 6.79
CA VAL A 306 11.45 11.70 5.74
C VAL A 306 10.44 12.84 5.62
N LEU A 307 10.18 13.31 4.39
CA LEU A 307 9.27 14.42 4.13
C LEU A 307 8.21 14.05 3.08
N ASN A 308 6.95 14.38 3.36
CA ASN A 308 5.91 14.41 2.33
C ASN A 308 5.83 15.81 1.69
N GLN A 309 6.83 16.16 0.87
CA GLN A 309 6.93 17.49 0.27
C GLN A 309 7.47 17.44 -1.16
N PRO A 310 7.05 18.37 -2.04
CA PRO A 310 7.71 18.56 -3.33
C PRO A 310 9.11 19.14 -3.13
N VAL A 311 10.04 18.80 -4.03
CA VAL A 311 11.46 19.23 -3.97
C VAL A 311 11.66 20.72 -3.73
N ARG A 312 10.79 21.58 -4.31
CA ARG A 312 10.87 23.04 -4.13
C ARG A 312 10.67 23.49 -2.69
N ARG A 313 9.81 22.80 -1.92
CA ARG A 313 9.59 23.11 -0.49
C ARG A 313 10.76 22.63 0.36
N VAL A 314 11.28 21.43 0.07
CA VAL A 314 12.46 20.90 0.76
C VAL A 314 13.66 21.84 0.55
N ALA A 315 13.94 22.23 -0.69
CA ALA A 315 15.03 23.14 -1.01
C ALA A 315 14.90 24.49 -0.29
N ALA A 316 13.69 25.02 -0.12
CA ALA A 316 13.45 26.28 0.58
C ALA A 316 13.74 26.22 2.09
N THR A 317 13.83 25.02 2.67
CA THR A 317 14.14 24.81 4.10
C THR A 317 15.60 24.50 4.37
N LEU A 318 16.39 24.24 3.32
CA LEU A 318 17.79 23.87 3.42
C LEU A 318 18.70 25.11 3.33
N PRO A 319 19.76 25.19 4.15
CA PRO A 319 20.79 26.20 3.97
C PRO A 319 21.47 26.08 2.60
N GLU A 320 21.95 27.19 2.06
CA GLU A 320 22.77 27.20 0.84
C GLU A 320 24.00 26.31 1.01
N ASP A 321 24.40 25.62 -0.06
CA ASP A 321 25.57 24.72 -0.13
C ASP A 321 25.63 23.63 0.96
N SER A 322 24.49 23.27 1.57
CA SER A 322 24.43 22.26 2.64
C SER A 322 24.34 20.81 2.16
N VAL A 323 23.96 20.57 0.90
CA VAL A 323 23.77 19.23 0.33
C VAL A 323 24.99 18.83 -0.51
N SER A 324 25.70 17.78 -0.09
CA SER A 324 26.87 17.27 -0.80
C SER A 324 26.51 16.42 -2.02
N LEU A 325 25.37 15.72 -1.98
CA LEU A 325 24.93 14.84 -3.06
C LEU A 325 23.41 14.81 -3.16
N VAL A 326 22.90 14.96 -4.37
CA VAL A 326 21.51 14.68 -4.72
C VAL A 326 21.48 13.38 -5.52
N ILE A 327 20.72 12.39 -5.07
CA ILE A 327 20.56 11.10 -5.73
C ILE A 327 19.10 10.69 -5.72
N GLY A 328 18.59 10.19 -6.83
CA GLY A 328 17.21 9.73 -6.90
C GLY A 328 16.94 9.03 -8.22
N VAL A 329 15.93 8.16 -8.22
CA VAL A 329 15.39 7.56 -9.43
C VAL A 329 14.02 8.17 -9.63
N PRO A 330 13.89 9.18 -10.52
CA PRO A 330 12.60 9.79 -10.81
C PRO A 330 11.62 8.72 -11.26
N GLN A 331 10.42 8.75 -10.70
CA GLN A 331 9.40 7.76 -11.07
C GLN A 331 9.05 7.92 -12.55
N ASP A 332 9.05 6.80 -13.27
CA ASP A 332 8.50 6.78 -14.63
C ASP A 332 7.08 7.35 -14.61
N TYR A 333 6.74 8.17 -15.61
CA TYR A 333 5.41 8.77 -15.67
C TYR A 333 4.35 7.67 -15.83
N TYR A 334 3.72 7.32 -14.71
CA TYR A 334 2.76 6.24 -14.63
C TYR A 334 1.43 6.74 -14.07
N ARG A 335 0.65 7.35 -14.97
CA ARG A 335 -0.63 8.01 -14.69
C ARG A 335 -1.61 7.18 -13.83
N PRO A 336 -1.74 5.84 -13.98
CA PRO A 336 -2.60 5.04 -13.12
C PRO A 336 -2.21 5.12 -11.65
N PHE A 337 -0.95 4.94 -11.30
CA PHE A 337 -0.50 4.98 -9.90
C PHE A 337 -0.74 6.35 -9.29
N TRP A 338 -0.50 7.43 -10.03
CA TRP A 338 -0.75 8.79 -9.54
C TRP A 338 -2.24 9.06 -9.29
N THR A 339 -3.09 8.51 -10.15
CA THR A 339 -4.55 8.66 -10.04
C THR A 339 -5.11 7.77 -8.93
N LEU A 340 -4.58 6.57 -8.75
CA LEU A 340 -4.91 5.66 -7.65
C LEU A 340 -4.39 6.19 -6.30
N SER A 341 -3.24 6.86 -6.27
CA SER A 341 -2.70 7.51 -5.06
C SER A 341 -3.55 8.69 -4.57
N TYR A 342 -4.51 9.17 -5.37
CA TYR A 342 -5.51 10.13 -4.90
C TYR A 342 -6.66 9.43 -4.17
N LEU A 343 -6.97 8.19 -4.54
CA LEU A 343 -7.98 7.37 -3.87
C LEU A 343 -7.45 6.72 -2.59
N TRP A 344 -6.23 6.18 -2.67
CA TRP A 344 -5.54 5.52 -1.56
C TRP A 344 -5.00 6.53 -0.56
#